data_AF-A0AAQ3M9E0-F1
#
_entry.id   AF-A0AAQ3M9E0-F1
#
_cell.length_a   1.000
_cell.length_b   1.000
_cell.length_c   1.000
_cell.angle_alpha   90.00
_cell.angle_beta   90.00
_cell.angle_gamma   90.00
#
_symmetry.space_group_name_H-M   'P 1'
#
loop_
_entity.id
_entity.type
_entity.pdbx_description
1 polymer ?
#
loop_
_entity_poly.entity_id
_entity_poly.type
_entity_poly.pdbx_seq_one_letter_code
_entity_poly.pdbx_strand_id
1 'polypeptide(L)'
;MERFTLVEEIDSRPSRGHHPGSLFDHVVKLTAGETADHDIQYTVALREDNPDMIVTGIPTVNIPLLAFAAAGFATYEVDKETDSFASWRGYSPPSLRQNKGSLAETVHFANGVQYVLKERRGSETNLGPSAVTDDFIKAARDWLLSDQQVIWVFDNGFWRRDKERFKEVQKAS
;
A
#
# COMPACT_ATOMS: atom_id res chain seq x y z
N MET A 1 41.31 39.02 19.60
CA MET A 1 41.02 37.63 19.21
C MET A 1 40.93 36.83 20.50
N GLU A 2 39.73 36.75 21.09
CA GLU A 2 39.54 36.03 22.35
C GLU A 2 39.33 34.54 22.09
N ARG A 3 40.07 33.71 22.84
CA ARG A 3 39.98 32.25 22.88
C ARG A 3 38.76 31.86 23.71
N PHE A 4 37.87 31.03 23.15
CA PHE A 4 36.83 30.39 23.93
C PHE A 4 37.42 29.19 24.70
N THR A 5 37.03 29.06 25.97
CA THR A 5 37.28 27.89 26.80
C THR A 5 35.95 27.13 26.93
N LEU A 6 35.96 25.83 26.64
CA LEU A 6 34.81 24.96 26.86
C LEU A 6 34.54 24.86 28.37
N VAL A 7 33.39 25.36 28.81
CA VAL A 7 32.86 25.09 30.14
C VAL A 7 32.18 23.72 30.05
N GLU A 8 32.71 22.72 30.76
CA GLU A 8 31.98 21.47 30.98
C GLU A 8 30.69 21.83 31.74
N GLU A 9 29.54 21.53 31.13
CA GLU A 9 28.23 21.71 31.75
C GLU A 9 28.16 20.76 32.96
N ILE A 10 28.52 21.27 34.14
CA ILE A 10 28.27 20.58 35.40
C ILE A 10 26.76 20.53 35.54
N ASP A 11 26.25 19.31 35.36
CA ASP A 11 24.84 18.93 35.32
C ASP A 11 24.15 19.36 36.63
N SER A 12 23.61 20.58 36.61
CA SER A 12 22.88 21.20 37.72
C SER A 12 21.38 21.21 37.43
N ARG A 13 20.91 20.31 36.54
CA ARG A 13 19.50 20.08 36.35
C ARG A 13 19.03 19.03 37.37
N PRO A 14 17.92 19.27 38.10
CA PRO A 14 17.35 18.25 38.95
C PRO A 14 17.05 17.03 38.06
N SER A 15 17.38 15.83 38.54
CA SER A 15 17.07 14.55 37.88
C SER A 15 15.68 14.65 37.26
N ARG A 16 15.62 14.81 35.93
CA ARG A 16 14.35 14.86 35.22
C ARG A 16 13.79 13.45 35.33
N GLY A 17 12.90 13.28 36.30
CA GLY A 17 12.04 12.12 36.39
C GLY A 17 11.49 11.82 35.00
N HIS A 18 11.50 10.54 34.66
CA HIS A 18 11.00 9.98 33.41
C HIS A 18 9.65 10.64 33.06
N HIS A 19 9.66 11.58 32.11
CA HIS A 19 8.45 12.20 31.61
C HIS A 19 7.74 11.15 30.74
N PRO A 20 6.48 10.78 31.02
CA PRO A 20 5.75 9.86 30.16
C PRO A 20 5.65 10.49 28.77
N GLY A 21 6.33 9.90 27.78
CA GLY A 21 6.28 10.35 26.39
C GLY A 21 7.51 11.11 25.87
N SER A 22 8.73 10.71 26.24
CA SER A 22 9.90 11.16 25.47
C SER A 22 9.73 10.71 24.01
N LEU A 23 9.84 11.66 23.06
CA LEU A 23 9.72 11.37 21.63
C LEU A 23 10.67 10.24 21.21
N PHE A 24 11.84 10.16 21.85
CA PHE A 24 12.85 9.14 21.62
C PHE A 24 12.36 7.75 22.03
N ASP A 25 11.68 7.60 23.16
CA ASP A 25 11.12 6.31 23.59
C ASP A 25 10.00 5.85 22.64
N HIS A 26 9.21 6.79 22.10
CA HIS A 26 8.20 6.47 21.09
C HIS A 26 8.82 6.06 19.76
N VAL A 27 9.84 6.78 19.29
CA VAL A 27 10.56 6.42 18.06
C VAL A 27 11.26 5.08 18.22
N VAL A 28 11.89 4.81 19.37
CA VAL A 28 12.52 3.52 19.65
C VAL A 28 11.47 2.41 19.72
N LYS A 29 10.32 2.62 20.40
CA LYS A 29 9.24 1.63 20.43
C LYS A 29 8.66 1.35 19.03
N LEU A 30 8.49 2.39 18.20
CA LEU A 30 7.99 2.27 16.83
C LEU A 30 9.00 1.62 15.88
N THR A 31 10.30 1.76 16.15
CA THR A 31 11.38 1.25 15.28
C THR A 31 12.04 -0.04 15.78
N ALA A 32 11.79 -0.45 17.03
CA ALA A 32 12.33 -1.67 17.65
C ALA A 32 11.44 -2.92 17.43
N GLY A 33 10.50 -2.86 16.49
CA GLY A 33 9.41 -3.84 16.37
C GLY A 33 9.83 -5.31 16.29
N GLU A 34 9.00 -6.18 16.89
CA GLU A 34 8.98 -7.65 16.70
C GLU A 34 8.52 -8.05 15.28
N THR A 35 8.95 -7.31 14.26
CA THR A 35 8.29 -7.12 12.97
C THR A 35 8.91 -7.93 11.85
N ALA A 36 9.08 -9.24 12.06
CA ALA A 36 9.57 -10.11 10.99
C ALA A 36 8.51 -10.34 9.90
N ASP A 37 7.23 -10.42 10.28
CA ASP A 37 6.13 -10.66 9.34
C ASP A 37 4.86 -9.89 9.74
N HIS A 38 4.62 -8.75 9.08
CA HIS A 38 3.44 -7.92 9.31
C HIS A 38 2.16 -8.58 8.77
N ASP A 39 2.28 -9.47 7.78
CA ASP A 39 1.11 -10.07 7.12
C ASP A 39 0.40 -11.04 8.06
N ILE A 40 1.15 -11.77 8.89
CA ILE A 40 0.58 -12.61 9.95
C ILE A 40 -0.21 -11.77 10.94
N GLN A 41 0.34 -10.62 11.38
CA GLN A 41 -0.31 -9.76 12.36
C GLN A 41 -1.61 -9.18 11.81
N TYR A 42 -1.61 -8.66 10.57
CA TYR A 42 -2.82 -8.17 9.92
C TYR A 42 -3.84 -9.29 9.71
N THR A 43 -3.40 -10.47 9.28
CA THR A 43 -4.31 -11.61 9.06
C THR A 43 -4.98 -12.05 10.36
N VAL A 44 -4.24 -12.09 11.47
CA VAL A 44 -4.80 -12.45 12.79
C VAL A 44 -5.82 -11.40 13.25
N ALA A 45 -5.45 -10.11 13.22
CA ALA A 45 -6.35 -9.03 13.61
C ALA A 45 -7.65 -9.04 12.77
N LEU A 46 -7.54 -9.17 11.44
CA LEU A 46 -8.71 -9.22 10.56
C LEU A 46 -9.62 -10.41 10.85
N ARG A 47 -9.08 -11.56 11.27
CA ARG A 47 -9.87 -12.74 11.66
C ARG A 47 -10.53 -12.58 13.01
N GLU A 48 -9.89 -11.90 13.95
CA GLU A 48 -10.46 -11.58 15.26
C GLU A 48 -11.65 -10.63 15.12
N ASP A 49 -11.53 -9.60 14.28
CA ASP A 49 -12.58 -8.62 14.03
C ASP A 49 -13.72 -9.17 13.14
N ASN A 50 -13.43 -10.18 12.32
CA ASN A 50 -14.38 -10.77 11.35
C ASN A 50 -14.43 -12.30 11.45
N PRO A 51 -14.92 -12.88 12.57
CA PRO A 51 -14.84 -14.32 12.84
C PRO A 51 -15.64 -15.19 11.84
N ASP A 52 -16.68 -14.63 11.23
CA ASP A 52 -17.54 -15.31 10.25
C ASP A 52 -17.03 -15.17 8.80
N MET A 53 -15.91 -14.48 8.59
CA MET A 53 -15.33 -14.25 7.28
C MET A 53 -14.07 -15.08 7.06
N ILE A 54 -13.85 -15.44 5.80
CA ILE A 54 -12.61 -16.01 5.31
C ILE A 54 -11.72 -14.84 4.91
N VAL A 55 -10.55 -14.72 5.55
CA VAL A 55 -9.55 -13.69 5.26
C VAL A 55 -8.49 -14.27 4.33
N THR A 56 -8.32 -13.67 3.15
CA THR A 56 -7.33 -14.06 2.14
C THR A 56 -6.39 -12.90 1.85
N GLY A 57 -5.09 -13.05 2.18
CA GLY A 57 -4.05 -12.10 1.81
C GLY A 57 -3.56 -12.31 0.38
N ILE A 58 -3.46 -11.22 -0.39
CA ILE A 58 -3.09 -11.23 -1.81
C ILE A 58 -1.99 -10.18 -2.03
N PRO A 59 -0.79 -10.56 -2.48
CA PRO A 59 0.24 -9.58 -2.82
C PRO A 59 -0.21 -8.66 -3.97
N THR A 60 -0.15 -7.35 -3.75
CA THR A 60 -0.52 -6.32 -4.74
C THR A 60 0.30 -6.42 -6.03
N VAL A 61 1.57 -6.84 -5.93
CA VAL A 61 2.46 -7.09 -7.07
C VAL A 61 1.99 -8.24 -7.96
N ASN A 62 1.24 -9.18 -7.40
CA ASN A 62 0.69 -10.31 -8.15
C ASN A 62 -0.65 -9.94 -8.79
N ILE A 63 -1.55 -9.30 -8.03
CA ILE A 63 -2.90 -8.98 -8.49
C ILE A 63 -3.24 -7.54 -8.06
N PRO A 64 -3.38 -6.58 -8.97
CA PRO A 64 -3.70 -5.19 -8.61
C PRO A 64 -5.22 -4.99 -8.55
N LEU A 65 -5.86 -5.33 -7.43
CA LEU A 65 -7.34 -5.31 -7.31
C LEU A 65 -7.94 -3.91 -7.50
N LEU A 66 -7.28 -2.87 -7.00
CA LEU A 66 -7.75 -1.50 -7.21
C LEU A 66 -7.70 -1.07 -8.68
N ALA A 67 -6.70 -1.53 -9.42
CA ALA A 67 -6.63 -1.27 -10.86
C ALA A 67 -7.70 -2.05 -11.63
N PHE A 68 -7.97 -3.29 -11.21
CA PHE A 68 -9.06 -4.10 -11.75
C PHE A 68 -10.42 -3.43 -11.52
N ALA A 69 -10.65 -2.88 -10.33
CA ALA A 69 -11.83 -2.11 -10.01
C ALA A 69 -11.91 -0.79 -10.80
N ALA A 70 -10.81 -0.03 -10.87
CA ALA A 70 -10.73 1.20 -11.66
C ALA A 70 -10.97 0.98 -13.17
N ALA A 71 -10.73 -0.23 -13.67
CA ALA A 71 -11.05 -0.63 -15.04
C ALA A 71 -12.54 -0.98 -15.26
N GLY A 72 -13.37 -0.88 -14.21
CA GLY A 72 -14.82 -1.08 -14.27
C GLY A 72 -15.29 -2.51 -14.01
N PHE A 73 -14.39 -3.43 -13.64
CA PHE A 73 -14.75 -4.83 -13.35
C PHE A 73 -15.18 -5.04 -11.89
N ALA A 74 -14.93 -4.07 -11.03
CA ALA A 74 -15.36 -4.06 -9.64
C ALA A 74 -15.52 -2.61 -9.15
N THR A 75 -16.16 -2.44 -7.99
CA THR A 75 -16.28 -1.15 -7.31
C THR A 75 -15.46 -1.18 -6.03
N TYR A 76 -14.91 -0.03 -5.64
CA TYR A 76 -14.27 0.13 -4.34
C TYR A 76 -14.63 1.50 -3.76
N GLU A 77 -14.66 1.55 -2.44
CA GLU A 77 -14.82 2.78 -1.67
C GLU A 77 -13.73 2.78 -0.59
N VAL A 78 -13.21 3.97 -0.28
CA VAL A 78 -12.24 4.13 0.82
C VAL A 78 -13.05 4.45 2.07
N ASP A 79 -13.02 3.55 3.04
CA ASP A 79 -13.57 3.83 4.35
C ASP A 79 -12.67 4.85 5.08
N LYS A 80 -13.25 5.99 5.42
CA LYS A 80 -12.59 7.07 6.18
C LYS A 80 -13.22 7.29 7.54
N GLU A 81 -14.30 6.58 7.85
CA GLU A 81 -15.09 6.77 9.06
C GLU A 81 -14.71 5.75 10.12
N THR A 82 -14.51 4.49 9.71
CA THR A 82 -14.24 3.40 10.65
C THR A 82 -12.75 3.09 10.77
N ASP A 83 -11.97 3.38 9.72
CA ASP A 83 -10.56 2.98 9.65
C ASP A 83 -9.59 4.17 9.54
N SER A 84 -8.41 4.00 10.14
CA SER A 84 -7.30 4.95 10.01
C SER A 84 -6.52 4.64 8.73
N PHE A 85 -6.53 5.56 7.77
CA PHE A 85 -5.79 5.38 6.52
C PHE A 85 -4.52 6.24 6.49
N ALA A 86 -3.47 5.70 5.86
CA ALA A 86 -2.28 6.46 5.49
C ALA A 86 -2.43 6.91 4.03
N SER A 87 -2.44 8.23 3.79
CA SER A 87 -2.33 8.77 2.43
C SER A 87 -1.07 9.59 2.25
N TRP A 88 -0.44 9.44 1.09
CA TRP A 88 0.67 10.27 0.66
C TRP A 88 0.19 11.22 -0.40
N ARG A 89 0.55 12.49 -0.24
CA ARG A 89 0.28 13.53 -1.23
C ARG A 89 1.58 13.87 -1.94
N GLY A 90 1.61 13.63 -3.24
CA GLY A 90 2.79 13.83 -4.09
C GLY A 90 2.52 14.83 -5.20
N TYR A 91 3.57 15.45 -5.72
CA TYR A 91 3.50 16.20 -6.96
C TYR A 91 3.80 15.25 -8.12
N SER A 92 2.81 15.01 -8.98
CA SER A 92 2.96 14.27 -10.22
C SER A 92 3.54 15.21 -11.28
N PRO A 93 4.81 15.04 -11.68
CA PRO A 93 5.43 15.91 -12.66
C PRO A 93 4.79 15.69 -14.03
N PRO A 94 4.64 16.75 -14.84
CA PRO A 94 4.15 16.60 -16.20
C PRO A 94 5.25 16.02 -17.10
N SER A 95 4.86 15.36 -18.19
CA SER A 95 5.82 14.74 -19.13
C SER A 95 6.80 15.75 -19.74
N LEU A 96 6.37 17.00 -19.93
CA LEU A 96 7.20 18.08 -20.45
C LEU A 96 7.40 19.14 -19.37
N ARG A 97 8.65 19.55 -19.14
CA ARG A 97 9.03 20.56 -18.13
C ARG A 97 8.30 21.90 -18.28
N GLN A 98 7.86 22.22 -19.50
CA GLN A 98 7.11 23.43 -19.84
C GLN A 98 5.63 23.38 -19.41
N ASN A 99 5.11 22.22 -19.03
CA ASN A 99 3.77 22.06 -18.50
C ASN A 99 3.77 22.17 -16.97
N LYS A 100 2.59 22.32 -16.38
CA LYS A 100 2.38 22.22 -14.92
C LYS A 100 1.99 20.79 -14.57
N GLY A 101 2.55 20.28 -13.49
CA GLY A 101 2.15 19.00 -12.92
C GLY A 101 0.85 19.12 -12.15
N SER A 102 0.47 18.04 -11.51
CA SER A 102 -0.72 17.97 -10.67
C SER A 102 -0.35 17.43 -9.30
N LEU A 103 -1.12 17.81 -8.28
CA LEU A 103 -1.07 17.10 -7.01
C LEU A 103 -1.82 15.78 -7.18
N ALA A 104 -1.17 14.69 -6.79
CA ALA A 104 -1.75 13.37 -6.71
C ALA A 104 -1.77 12.92 -5.25
N GLU A 105 -2.72 12.07 -4.93
CA GLU A 105 -2.83 11.43 -3.63
C GLU A 105 -2.85 9.91 -3.84
N THR A 106 -2.15 9.18 -2.99
CA THR A 106 -2.12 7.72 -2.99
C THR A 106 -2.43 7.24 -1.60
N VAL A 107 -3.45 6.39 -1.48
CA VAL A 107 -3.76 5.68 -0.23
C VAL A 107 -2.86 4.45 -0.17
N HIS A 108 -2.16 4.28 0.95
CA HIS A 108 -1.25 3.16 1.18
C HIS A 108 -1.96 2.10 2.03
N PHE A 109 -1.96 0.87 1.53
CA PHE A 109 -2.54 -0.29 2.19
C PHE A 109 -1.42 -1.27 2.56
N ALA A 110 -1.16 -1.43 3.85
CA ALA A 110 -0.18 -2.37 4.43
C ALA A 110 1.18 -2.42 3.67
N ASN A 111 2.00 -3.45 3.92
CA ASN A 111 3.29 -3.63 3.26
C ASN A 111 3.15 -4.38 1.92
N GLY A 112 2.33 -3.87 1.00
CA GLY A 112 2.19 -4.44 -0.35
C GLY A 112 1.32 -5.70 -0.45
N VAL A 113 0.58 -6.04 0.60
CA VAL A 113 -0.46 -7.08 0.61
C VAL A 113 -1.81 -6.41 0.79
N GLN A 114 -2.81 -6.87 0.04
CA GLN A 114 -4.21 -6.49 0.20
C GLN A 114 -5.01 -7.70 0.70
N TYR A 115 -6.09 -7.47 1.44
CA TYR A 115 -6.88 -8.54 2.05
C TYR A 115 -8.29 -8.57 1.46
N VAL A 116 -8.77 -9.77 1.13
CA VAL A 116 -10.15 -10.01 0.71
C VAL A 116 -10.85 -10.78 1.81
N LEU A 117 -11.95 -10.21 2.29
CA LEU A 117 -12.84 -10.82 3.28
C LEU A 117 -14.09 -11.31 2.58
N LYS A 118 -14.48 -12.56 2.86
CA LYS A 118 -15.65 -13.18 2.24
C LYS A 118 -16.42 -14.02 3.24
N GLU A 119 -17.73 -13.84 3.31
CA GLU A 119 -18.62 -14.63 4.17
C GLU A 119 -18.55 -16.12 3.89
N ARG A 120 -18.47 -16.92 4.94
CA ARG A 120 -18.49 -18.37 4.83
C ARG A 120 -19.82 -18.87 4.26
N ARG A 121 -19.76 -19.86 3.37
CA ARG A 121 -20.93 -20.52 2.78
C ARG A 121 -20.78 -22.04 2.85
N GLY A 122 -21.85 -22.72 3.25
CA GLY A 122 -21.90 -24.19 3.28
C GLY A 122 -20.86 -24.79 4.24
N SER A 123 -20.00 -25.67 3.72
CA SER A 123 -18.97 -26.40 4.48
C SER A 123 -17.63 -25.67 4.59
N GLU A 124 -17.55 -24.38 4.20
CA GLU A 124 -16.30 -23.61 4.26
C GLU A 124 -15.86 -23.32 5.71
N THR A 125 -14.55 -23.34 5.93
CA THR A 125 -13.90 -22.98 7.20
C THR A 125 -13.23 -21.61 7.09
N ASN A 126 -13.05 -20.93 8.22
CA ASN A 126 -12.38 -19.62 8.31
C ASN A 126 -10.89 -19.65 7.90
N LEU A 127 -10.26 -20.84 7.92
CA LEU A 127 -8.88 -21.06 7.51
C LEU A 127 -8.76 -21.67 6.10
N GLY A 128 -9.89 -22.03 5.49
CA GLY A 128 -9.94 -22.69 4.19
C GLY A 128 -10.01 -21.71 3.02
N PRO A 129 -9.70 -22.17 1.80
CA PRO A 129 -9.90 -21.36 0.60
C PRO A 129 -11.40 -21.15 0.33
N SER A 130 -11.69 -20.13 -0.47
CA SER A 130 -13.03 -19.81 -0.95
C SER A 130 -13.02 -19.88 -2.47
N ALA A 131 -13.85 -20.76 -3.05
CA ALA A 131 -13.95 -20.90 -4.50
C ALA A 131 -14.34 -19.58 -5.18
N VAL A 132 -15.21 -18.78 -4.54
CA VAL A 132 -15.61 -17.46 -5.04
C VAL A 132 -14.42 -16.48 -5.04
N THR A 133 -13.59 -16.53 -4.00
CA THR A 133 -12.40 -15.69 -3.89
C THR A 133 -11.35 -16.12 -4.92
N ASP A 134 -11.18 -17.43 -5.12
CA ASP A 134 -10.26 -17.98 -6.12
C ASP A 134 -10.67 -17.57 -7.54
N ASP A 135 -11.97 -17.62 -7.85
CA ASP A 135 -12.48 -17.23 -9.17
C ASP A 135 -12.36 -15.72 -9.40
N PHE A 136 -12.55 -14.91 -8.36
CA PHE A 136 -12.28 -13.47 -8.41
C PHE A 136 -10.78 -13.17 -8.67
N ILE A 137 -9.90 -13.87 -7.96
CA ILE A 137 -8.43 -13.80 -8.15
C ILE A 137 -8.05 -14.15 -9.59
N LYS A 138 -8.60 -15.25 -10.14
CA LYS A 138 -8.37 -15.66 -11.52
C LYS A 138 -8.86 -14.60 -12.50
N ALA A 139 -10.08 -14.09 -12.33
CA ALA A 139 -10.64 -13.06 -13.22
C ALA A 139 -9.78 -11.79 -13.25
N ALA A 140 -9.30 -11.32 -12.09
CA ALA A 140 -8.42 -10.17 -12.01
C ALA A 140 -7.05 -10.42 -12.67
N ARG A 141 -6.51 -11.64 -12.52
CA ARG A 141 -5.24 -12.02 -13.14
C ARG A 141 -5.36 -12.20 -14.66
N ASP A 142 -6.43 -12.85 -15.10
CA ASP A 142 -6.74 -13.05 -16.51
C ASP A 142 -6.95 -11.70 -17.20
N TRP A 143 -7.64 -10.75 -16.57
CA TRP A 143 -7.72 -9.38 -17.07
C TRP A 143 -6.34 -8.75 -17.23
N LEU A 144 -5.51 -8.81 -16.18
CA LEU A 144 -4.16 -8.23 -16.19
C LEU A 144 -3.29 -8.82 -17.32
N LEU A 145 -3.45 -10.11 -17.62
CA LEU A 145 -2.71 -10.83 -18.65
C LEU A 145 -3.35 -10.75 -20.04
N SER A 146 -4.66 -10.55 -20.13
CA SER A 146 -5.41 -10.38 -21.40
C SER A 146 -5.03 -9.09 -22.11
N ASP A 147 -4.45 -8.15 -21.37
CA ASP A 147 -3.94 -6.89 -21.87
C ASP A 147 -2.61 -7.02 -22.63
N GLN A 148 -2.53 -7.98 -23.56
CA GLN A 148 -1.35 -8.21 -24.41
C GLN A 148 -1.25 -7.24 -25.58
N GLN A 149 -2.29 -6.44 -25.82
CA GLN A 149 -2.32 -5.38 -26.83
C GLN A 149 -1.75 -4.06 -26.29
N VAL A 150 -0.52 -4.15 -25.76
CA VAL A 150 0.22 -3.03 -25.19
C VAL A 150 1.62 -3.00 -25.78
N ILE A 151 2.16 -1.80 -25.97
CA ILE A 151 3.59 -1.62 -26.18
C ILE A 151 4.24 -1.12 -24.89
N TRP A 152 5.44 -1.62 -24.62
CA TRP A 152 6.28 -1.13 -23.54
C TRP A 152 7.03 0.10 -24.02
N VAL A 153 6.78 1.22 -23.36
CA VAL A 153 7.44 2.49 -23.62
C VAL A 153 8.37 2.78 -22.45
N PHE A 154 9.65 2.99 -22.76
CA PHE A 154 10.60 3.52 -21.80
C PHE A 154 10.54 5.04 -21.83
N ASP A 155 10.16 5.66 -20.71
CA ASP A 155 10.07 7.12 -20.60
C ASP A 155 10.39 7.58 -19.16
N ASN A 156 11.13 8.69 -19.04
CA ASN A 156 11.60 9.28 -17.78
C ASN A 156 12.25 8.28 -16.80
N GLY A 157 12.97 7.28 -17.32
CA GLY A 157 13.69 6.30 -16.50
C GLY A 157 12.86 5.10 -16.06
N PHE A 158 11.60 4.99 -16.46
CA PHE A 158 10.70 3.91 -16.07
C PHE A 158 10.08 3.21 -17.30
N TRP A 159 9.90 1.89 -17.20
CA TRP A 159 9.13 1.10 -18.17
C TRP A 159 7.64 1.22 -17.88
N ARG A 160 6.85 1.55 -18.90
CA ARG A 160 5.39 1.74 -18.78
C ARG A 160 4.68 1.02 -19.93
N ARG A 161 3.51 0.45 -19.66
CA ARG A 161 2.64 -0.15 -20.69
C ARG A 161 1.73 0.93 -21.29
N ASP A 162 1.64 0.99 -22.61
CA ASP A 162 0.82 1.98 -23.34
C ASP A 162 -0.05 1.29 -24.41
N LYS A 163 -1.38 1.32 -24.20
CA LYS A 163 -2.38 0.77 -25.13
C LYS A 163 -2.73 1.72 -26.26
N GLU A 164 -2.74 3.02 -25.98
CA GLU A 164 -3.15 4.03 -26.97
C GLU A 164 -2.17 3.99 -28.14
N ARG A 165 -0.88 3.95 -27.77
CA ARG A 165 0.21 3.85 -28.72
C ARG A 165 0.24 2.50 -29.45
N PHE A 166 -0.18 1.40 -28.80
CA PHE A 166 -0.36 0.11 -29.48
C PHE A 166 -1.39 0.21 -30.62
N LYS A 167 -2.51 0.90 -30.39
CA LYS A 167 -3.53 1.12 -31.43
C LYS A 167 -3.02 1.98 -32.58
N GLU A 168 -2.17 2.97 -32.32
CA GLU A 168 -1.53 3.77 -33.37
C GLU A 168 -0.59 2.93 -34.24
N VAL A 169 0.24 2.09 -33.61
CA VAL A 169 1.14 1.17 -34.33
C VAL A 169 0.35 0.19 -35.19
N GLN A 170 -0.76 -0.36 -34.68
CA GLN A 170 -1.61 -1.25 -35.47
C GLN A 170 -2.26 -0.57 -36.69
N LYS A 171 -2.55 0.73 -36.63
CA LYS A 171 -3.08 1.48 -37.78
C LYS A 171 -2.03 1.78 -38.85
N ALA A 172 -0.76 1.76 -38.49
CA ALA A 172 0.36 2.09 -39.37
C ALA A 172 0.96 0.88 -40.10
N SER A 173 0.46 -0.33 -39.81
CA SER A 173 0.81 -1.59 -40.51
C SER A 173 -0.24 -1.93 -41.56
#